data_AF-A0A9R1FR10-F1
#
_entry.id   AF-A0A9R1FR10-F1
#
_cell.length_a   1.000
_cell.length_b   1.000
_cell.length_c   1.000
_cell.angle_alpha   90.00
_cell.angle_beta   90.00
_cell.angle_gamma   90.00
#
_symmetry.space_group_name_H-M   'P 1'
#
loop_
_entity.id
_entity.type
_entity.pdbx_description
1 polymer ?
#
loop_
_entity_poly.entity_id
_entity_poly.type
_entity_poly.pdbx_seq_one_letter_code
_entity_poly.pdbx_strand_id
1 'polypeptide(L)'
;MEKMKDATVPEGEESKSVVQIVEEMPKTEIKQSTFLRNVGLQSSRNNSGKATDEVAAHVRDLEQKLERSELQAEVMQEELVAIKMKAEESEVARDKELELPRKKSQEQEEKLAHLMALFGAKVV
;
A
#
# COMPACT_ATOMS: atom_id res chain seq x y z
N MET A 1 -42.52 27.72 82.37
CA MET A 1 -42.88 28.22 81.04
C MET A 1 -41.60 28.59 80.33
N GLU A 2 -41.12 27.67 79.49
CA GLU A 2 -39.80 27.73 78.86
C GLU A 2 -40.00 27.91 77.36
N LYS A 3 -39.31 28.91 76.78
CA LYS A 3 -39.42 29.32 75.37
C LYS A 3 -38.31 28.65 74.56
N MET A 4 -38.65 27.89 73.51
CA MET A 4 -37.70 27.45 72.47
C MET A 4 -38.46 27.49 71.13
N LYS A 5 -38.44 28.63 70.42
CA LYS A 5 -37.56 28.99 69.29
C LYS A 5 -37.78 28.12 68.06
N ASP A 6 -38.55 28.67 67.11
CA ASP A 6 -38.63 28.28 65.71
C ASP A 6 -37.23 28.05 65.14
N ALA A 7 -37.02 26.88 64.53
CA ALA A 7 -35.89 26.63 63.66
C ALA A 7 -36.22 27.20 62.28
N THR A 8 -35.77 28.42 62.02
CA THR A 8 -35.76 29.02 60.68
C THR A 8 -34.88 28.15 59.77
N VAL A 9 -35.50 27.56 58.76
CA VAL A 9 -34.81 27.00 57.58
C VAL A 9 -34.02 28.15 56.95
N PRO A 10 -32.69 28.03 56.71
CA PRO A 10 -31.98 29.02 55.93
C PRO A 10 -32.39 28.86 54.47
N GLU A 11 -33.43 29.58 54.11
CA GLU A 11 -33.83 29.81 52.72
C GLU A 11 -32.88 30.87 52.14
N GLY A 12 -32.16 30.50 51.08
CA GLY A 12 -31.35 31.44 50.29
C GLY A 12 -29.84 31.22 50.36
N GLU A 13 -29.35 30.12 49.79
CA GLU A 13 -28.03 30.19 49.13
C GLU A 13 -28.22 30.89 47.78
N GLU A 14 -27.67 32.10 47.66
CA GLU A 14 -27.62 32.82 46.40
C GLU A 14 -26.98 31.94 45.32
N SER A 15 -27.67 31.76 44.20
CA SER A 15 -27.16 30.97 43.09
C SER A 15 -25.87 31.60 42.57
N LYS A 16 -24.74 30.90 42.72
CA LYS A 16 -23.45 31.31 42.16
C LYS A 16 -23.62 31.72 40.69
N SER A 17 -23.09 32.89 40.33
CA SER A 17 -23.14 33.37 38.94
C SER A 17 -22.45 32.37 38.01
N VAL A 18 -23.00 32.15 36.80
CA VAL A 18 -22.44 31.25 35.78
C VAL A 18 -20.96 31.55 35.53
N VAL A 19 -20.58 32.82 35.56
CA VAL A 19 -19.19 33.27 35.38
C VAL A 19 -18.30 32.75 36.51
N GLN A 20 -18.78 32.80 37.74
CA GLN A 20 -18.06 32.35 38.93
C GLN A 20 -17.93 30.82 38.95
N ILE A 21 -18.96 30.10 38.48
CA ILE A 21 -18.93 28.63 38.33
C ILE A 21 -17.89 28.22 37.27
N VAL A 22 -17.87 28.89 36.12
CA VAL A 22 -16.91 28.61 35.03
C VAL A 22 -15.47 28.91 35.46
N GLU A 23 -15.25 29.91 36.32
CA GLU A 23 -13.91 30.25 36.84
C GLU A 23 -13.44 29.33 37.97
N GLU A 24 -14.36 28.79 38.79
CA GLU A 24 -14.07 27.86 39.88
C GLU A 24 -13.89 26.41 39.38
N MET A 25 -14.59 26.02 38.31
CA MET A 25 -14.51 24.69 37.69
C MET A 25 -13.08 24.22 37.34
N PRO A 26 -12.22 25.01 36.68
CA PRO A 26 -10.86 24.57 36.33
C PRO A 26 -9.89 24.54 37.52
N LYS A 27 -10.22 25.21 38.64
CA LYS A 27 -9.36 25.25 39.85
C LYS A 27 -9.56 24.03 40.74
N THR A 28 -10.68 23.32 40.58
CA THR A 28 -10.92 22.05 41.27
C THR A 28 -10.22 20.91 40.53
N GLU A 29 -9.33 20.19 41.22
CA GLU A 29 -8.80 18.92 40.72
C GLU A 29 -9.97 17.94 40.55
N ILE A 30 -10.42 17.78 39.31
CA ILE A 30 -11.48 16.84 38.95
C ILE A 30 -10.94 15.43 39.19
N LYS A 31 -11.27 14.86 40.36
CA LYS A 31 -11.07 13.44 40.64
C LYS A 31 -11.76 12.65 39.53
N GLN A 32 -10.99 11.85 38.80
CA GLN A 32 -11.49 11.08 37.66
C GLN A 32 -12.72 10.26 38.10
N SER A 33 -13.87 10.50 37.47
CA SER A 33 -15.11 9.83 37.80
C SER A 33 -15.21 8.52 37.05
N THR A 34 -15.38 7.42 37.79
CA THR A 34 -15.62 6.10 37.20
C THR A 34 -16.90 6.08 36.36
N PHE A 35 -17.94 6.80 36.77
CA PHE A 35 -19.17 6.92 36.01
C PHE A 35 -18.93 7.61 34.65
N LEU A 36 -18.28 8.77 34.65
CA LEU A 36 -17.99 9.52 33.42
C LEU A 36 -17.06 8.73 32.48
N ARG A 37 -16.15 7.92 33.04
CA ARG A 37 -15.33 7.00 32.27
C ARG A 37 -16.17 5.88 31.63
N ASN A 38 -17.13 5.32 32.36
CA ASN A 38 -18.00 4.26 31.86
C ASN A 38 -18.97 4.74 30.77
N VAL A 39 -19.45 5.98 30.86
CA VAL A 39 -20.32 6.58 29.83
C VAL A 39 -19.56 7.27 28.70
N GLY A 40 -18.23 7.11 28.64
CA GLY A 40 -17.38 7.62 27.54
C GLY A 40 -17.16 9.13 27.53
N LEU A 41 -17.56 9.85 28.57
CA LEU A 41 -17.43 11.31 28.69
C LEU A 41 -16.08 11.74 29.28
N GLN A 42 -15.35 10.83 29.91
CA GLN A 42 -13.96 11.05 30.33
C GLN A 42 -13.05 10.01 29.68
N SER A 43 -12.22 10.48 28.74
CA SER A 43 -11.23 9.62 28.07
C SER A 43 -10.12 9.22 29.01
N SER A 44 -9.81 7.92 29.04
CA SER A 44 -8.61 7.39 29.68
C SER A 44 -7.40 7.81 28.85
N ARG A 45 -6.73 8.89 29.25
CA ARG A 45 -5.59 9.55 28.55
C ARG A 45 -4.40 8.63 28.20
N ASN A 46 -4.41 7.38 28.64
CA ASN A 46 -3.23 6.53 28.72
C ASN A 46 -2.98 5.68 27.46
N ASN A 47 -3.92 5.63 26.52
CA ASN A 47 -3.90 4.66 25.41
C ASN A 47 -3.82 5.28 24.00
N SER A 48 -4.03 6.58 23.84
CA SER A 48 -4.11 7.21 22.51
C SER A 48 -2.74 7.32 21.81
N GLY A 49 -1.65 7.47 22.57
CA GLY A 49 -0.29 7.57 22.02
C GLY A 49 0.28 6.24 21.50
N LYS A 50 -0.07 5.12 22.15
CA LYS A 50 0.44 3.80 21.74
C LYS A 50 -0.08 3.35 20.37
N ALA A 51 -1.36 3.61 20.10
CA ALA A 51 -1.97 3.29 18.81
C ALA A 51 -1.37 4.13 17.67
N THR A 52 -1.05 5.41 17.92
CA THR A 52 -0.41 6.27 16.92
C THR A 52 1.04 5.87 16.65
N ASP A 53 1.77 5.42 17.66
CA ASP A 53 3.16 4.97 17.51
C ASP A 53 3.26 3.64 16.75
N GLU A 54 2.35 2.69 17.01
CA GLU A 54 2.25 1.44 16.24
C GLU A 54 1.89 1.70 14.78
N VAL A 55 0.93 2.59 14.51
CA VAL A 55 0.58 2.98 13.14
C VAL A 55 1.77 3.64 12.43
N ALA A 56 2.49 4.55 13.12
CA ALA A 56 3.67 5.20 12.55
C ALA A 56 4.83 4.20 12.27
N ALA A 57 4.99 3.18 13.11
CA ALA A 57 5.97 2.11 12.87
C ALA A 57 5.59 1.26 11.65
N HIS A 58 4.30 0.91 11.51
CA HIS A 58 3.79 0.12 10.39
C HIS A 58 3.90 0.88 9.06
N VAL A 59 3.61 2.19 9.05
CA VAL A 59 3.79 3.03 7.85
C VAL A 59 5.24 3.02 7.39
N ARG A 60 6.21 3.18 8.30
CA ARG A 60 7.64 3.12 7.96
C ARG A 60 8.08 1.76 7.41
N ASP A 61 7.55 0.67 7.95
CA ASP A 61 7.82 -0.69 7.43
C ASP A 61 7.26 -0.87 6.01
N LEU A 62 6.04 -0.38 5.75
CA LEU A 62 5.45 -0.40 4.41
C LEU A 62 6.23 0.44 3.41
N GLU A 63 6.65 1.64 3.79
CA GLU A 63 7.49 2.51 2.94
C GLU A 63 8.82 1.83 2.57
N GLN A 64 9.47 1.19 3.55
CA GLN A 64 10.71 0.46 3.30
C GLN A 64 10.50 -0.76 2.39
N LYS A 65 9.38 -1.47 2.55
CA LYS A 65 9.02 -2.59 1.67
C LYS A 65 8.72 -2.12 0.25
N LEU A 66 8.07 -0.97 0.11
CA LEU A 66 7.80 -0.36 -1.19
C LEU A 66 9.09 0.01 -1.90
N GLU A 67 10.00 0.73 -1.23
CA GLU A 67 11.30 1.12 -1.79
C GLU A 67 12.10 -0.10 -2.27
N ARG A 68 12.16 -1.17 -1.45
CA ARG A 68 12.82 -2.42 -1.84
C ARG A 68 12.16 -3.09 -3.04
N SER A 69 10.83 -3.06 -3.11
CA SER A 69 10.07 -3.64 -4.23
C SER A 69 10.28 -2.85 -5.52
N GLU A 70 10.35 -1.52 -5.44
CA GLU A 70 10.60 -0.65 -6.59
C GLU A 70 12.00 -0.91 -7.16
N LEU A 71 13.03 -0.97 -6.29
CA LEU A 71 14.39 -1.32 -6.71
C LEU A 71 14.47 -2.70 -7.35
N GLN A 72 13.77 -3.70 -6.79
CA GLN A 72 13.73 -5.04 -7.38
C GLN A 72 13.04 -5.04 -8.75
N ALA A 73 11.95 -4.29 -8.90
CA ALA A 73 11.25 -4.18 -10.18
C ALA A 73 12.12 -3.52 -11.26
N GLU A 74 12.89 -2.48 -10.89
CA GLU A 74 13.82 -1.81 -11.80
C GLU A 74 14.92 -2.76 -12.29
N VAL A 75 15.54 -3.52 -11.37
CA VAL A 75 16.54 -4.54 -11.72
C VAL A 75 15.95 -5.61 -12.64
N MET A 76 14.76 -6.12 -12.33
CA MET A 76 14.10 -7.11 -13.18
C MET A 76 13.79 -6.56 -14.58
N GLN A 77 13.39 -5.29 -14.66
CA GLN A 77 13.13 -4.65 -15.94
C GLN A 77 14.41 -4.51 -16.77
N GLU A 78 15.53 -4.14 -16.16
CA GLU A 78 16.84 -4.08 -16.81
C GLU A 78 17.28 -5.47 -17.31
N GLU A 79 17.13 -6.51 -16.50
CA GLU A 79 17.44 -7.89 -16.89
C GLU A 79 16.58 -8.35 -18.08
N LEU A 80 15.28 -8.04 -18.08
CA LEU A 80 14.38 -8.36 -19.18
C LEU A 80 14.78 -7.65 -20.48
N VAL A 81 15.19 -6.38 -20.39
CA VAL A 81 15.72 -5.64 -21.55
C VAL A 81 16.99 -6.30 -22.09
N ALA A 82 17.92 -6.68 -21.20
CA ALA A 82 19.16 -7.35 -21.59
C ALA A 82 18.91 -8.72 -22.24
N ILE A 83 17.98 -9.51 -21.70
CA ILE A 83 17.58 -10.80 -22.27
C ILE A 83 16.95 -10.60 -23.65
N LYS A 84 16.04 -9.63 -23.79
CA LYS A 84 15.40 -9.33 -25.07
C LYS A 84 16.42 -8.93 -26.13
N MET A 85 17.38 -8.08 -25.78
CA MET A 85 18.44 -7.67 -26.70
C MET A 85 19.28 -8.87 -27.15
N LYS A 86 19.69 -9.73 -26.22
CA LYS A 86 20.44 -10.95 -26.56
C LYS A 86 19.64 -11.94 -27.41
N ALA A 87 18.34 -12.06 -27.16
CA ALA A 87 17.46 -12.92 -27.95
C ALA A 87 17.34 -12.41 -29.39
N GLU A 88 17.14 -11.10 -29.58
CA GLU A 88 17.10 -10.46 -30.90
C GLU A 88 18.44 -10.60 -31.64
N GLU A 89 19.57 -10.37 -30.96
CA GLU A 89 20.90 -10.59 -31.52
C GLU A 89 21.12 -12.05 -31.95
N SER A 90 20.70 -13.01 -31.12
CA SER A 90 20.79 -14.43 -31.42
C SER A 90 19.91 -14.84 -32.60
N GLU A 91 18.72 -14.26 -32.72
CA GLU A 91 17.82 -14.52 -33.85
C GLU A 91 18.42 -13.99 -35.15
N VAL A 92 18.94 -12.75 -35.14
CA VAL A 92 19.62 -12.15 -36.30
C VAL A 92 20.86 -12.97 -36.70
N ALA A 93 21.64 -13.48 -35.74
CA ALA A 93 22.78 -14.34 -36.01
C ALA A 93 22.36 -15.67 -36.66
N ARG A 94 21.33 -16.32 -36.10
CA ARG A 94 20.79 -17.57 -36.63
C ARG A 94 20.23 -17.39 -38.04
N ASP A 95 19.51 -16.31 -38.31
CA ASP A 95 18.93 -16.06 -39.63
C ASP A 95 20.01 -15.87 -40.71
N LYS A 96 21.13 -15.22 -40.36
CA LYS A 96 22.31 -15.13 -41.25
C LYS A 96 22.95 -16.49 -41.49
N GLU A 97 23.08 -17.32 -40.46
CA GLU A 97 23.62 -18.68 -40.59
C GLU A 97 22.74 -19.54 -41.52
N LEU A 98 21.42 -19.38 -41.44
CA LEU A 98 20.45 -20.11 -42.25
C LEU A 98 20.28 -19.58 -43.68
N GLU A 99 20.79 -18.39 -44.01
CA GLU A 99 20.59 -17.77 -45.32
C GLU A 99 21.22 -18.59 -46.46
N LEU A 100 22.47 -18.99 -46.31
CA LEU A 100 23.20 -19.77 -47.32
C LEU A 100 22.62 -21.18 -47.55
N PRO A 101 22.34 -22.00 -46.51
CA PRO A 101 21.72 -23.31 -46.71
C PRO A 101 20.32 -23.18 -47.31
N ARG A 102 19.55 -22.15 -46.96
CA ARG A 102 18.23 -21.90 -47.56
C ARG A 102 18.32 -21.63 -49.07
N LYS A 103 19.25 -20.77 -49.49
CA LYS A 103 19.51 -20.52 -50.92
C LYS A 103 19.92 -21.80 -51.66
N LYS A 104 20.79 -22.60 -51.04
CA LYS A 104 21.24 -23.88 -51.62
C LYS A 104 20.10 -24.89 -51.75
N SER A 105 19.22 -25.00 -50.76
CA SER A 105 18.04 -25.86 -50.83
C SER A 105 17.12 -25.44 -51.97
N GLN A 106 16.85 -24.14 -52.07
CA GLN A 106 16.02 -23.58 -53.14
C GLN A 106 16.61 -23.88 -54.52
N GLU A 107 17.92 -23.68 -54.72
CA GLU A 107 18.57 -23.99 -55.99
C GLU A 107 18.49 -25.49 -56.35
N GLN A 108 18.61 -26.38 -55.34
CA GLN A 108 18.46 -27.81 -55.54
C GLN A 108 17.03 -28.20 -55.92
N GLU A 109 16.03 -27.60 -55.27
CA GLU A 109 14.62 -27.80 -55.59
C GLU A 109 14.28 -27.31 -57.01
N GLU A 110 14.79 -26.15 -57.42
CA GLU A 110 14.62 -25.61 -58.78
C GLU A 110 15.24 -26.53 -59.84
N LYS A 111 16.45 -27.05 -59.58
CA LYS A 111 17.10 -28.04 -60.46
C LYS A 111 16.30 -29.33 -60.57
N LEU A 112 15.77 -29.82 -59.45
CA LEU A 112 14.92 -31.02 -59.44
C LEU A 112 13.62 -30.78 -60.21
N ALA A 113 12.96 -29.64 -60.01
CA ALA A 113 11.76 -29.25 -60.72
C ALA A 113 12.01 -29.15 -62.23
N HIS A 114 13.13 -28.56 -62.65
CA HIS A 114 13.53 -28.49 -64.06
C HIS A 114 13.75 -29.88 -64.66
N LEU A 115 14.42 -30.78 -63.94
CA LEU A 115 14.62 -32.16 -64.38
C LEU A 115 13.29 -32.91 -64.52
N MET A 116 12.38 -32.76 -63.54
CA MET A 116 11.03 -33.33 -63.61
C MET A 116 10.23 -32.75 -64.79
N ALA A 117 10.39 -31.48 -65.14
CA ALA A 117 9.72 -30.91 -66.31
C ALA A 117 10.24 -31.52 -67.63
N LEU A 118 11.56 -31.74 -67.72
CA LEU A 118 12.19 -32.32 -68.92
C LEU A 118 11.88 -33.81 -69.11
N PHE A 119 11.86 -34.59 -68.02
CA PHE A 119 11.73 -36.05 -68.08
C PHE A 119 10.36 -36.57 -67.63
N GLY A 120 9.65 -35.84 -66.78
CA GLY A 120 8.29 -36.19 -66.31
C GLY A 120 7.19 -35.92 -67.34
N ALA A 121 7.48 -35.12 -68.38
CA ALA A 121 6.58 -34.94 -69.53
C ALA A 121 6.61 -36.12 -70.53
N LYS A 122 7.37 -37.19 -70.26
CA LYS A 122 7.50 -38.35 -71.15
C LYS A 122 7.09 -39.66 -70.47
N VAL A 123 5.81 -39.74 -70.09
CA VAL A 123 5.11 -41.02 -69.90
C VAL A 123 3.70 -40.89 -70.49
N VAL A 124 3.61 -40.93 -71.82
CA VAL A 124 2.47 -41.47 -72.60
C VAL A 124 3.03 -42.03 -73.89
#